data_AF-A0A7K2SDT4-F1
#
_entry.id   AF-A0A7K2SDT4-F1
#
_cell.length_a   1.000
_cell.length_b   1.000
_cell.length_c   1.000
_cell.angle_alpha   90.00
_cell.angle_beta   90.00
_cell.angle_gamma   90.00
#
_symmetry.space_group_name_H-M   'P 1'
#
loop_
_entity.id
_entity.type
_entity.pdbx_description
1 polymer ?
#
loop_
_entity_poly.entity_id
_entity_poly.type
_entity_poly.pdbx_seq_one_letter_code
_entity_poly.pdbx_strand_id
1 'polypeptide(L)'
;MSSTGTNDHGATGPGGARHGRETADRLLRAATRSGAHLIAEAASLVQGWAVLADPIAGAVYSTPAAAAADGVHAAAAPLEHPHCTQRPAAGAVLVVAPAPTVPAGHACHVATTTAALLEVRGQRAAELRGEQMRLHTTLIRLLLAGHTDAVTETLGGDRLTHVTVYRLSGADLPAAHEVLWRAVRPSIAPHADACTLIGRPDGELVVAELHQGGDDGRILRLVSRLSERHHLLAGMAGPLPLAEMPTAHSDAAAARHSATPDCRIVPADAVGTSRLAPLLPTAPYARWAGSVLRPLSPAHQHLLLVWLRTGSKPRAAAALGLSPGTVRARIRELSRLLDADLEDATVRAHLLLALRAPAPDAEGAGTDSVHSGGGGSGDRPGAPAGPGRLESLPDDLLDTEAARNWAVGLVGGLEPHLRIALACWLRHHARTAPAAAELHVHRTTLAGWLTQCADHLARNLADATVRAEVHLALKATRNGPDDPTALPRRGGRTYRRL
;
A
#
# COMPACT_ATOMS: atom_id res chain seq x y z
N MET A 1 -1.02 -74.69 -10.99
CA MET A 1 -0.20 -75.42 -10.00
C MET A 1 1.18 -75.56 -10.62
N SER A 2 2.31 -75.09 -10.09
CA SER A 2 2.65 -74.28 -8.91
C SER A 2 4.07 -73.74 -9.13
N SER A 3 4.32 -72.50 -8.67
CA SER A 3 5.58 -71.88 -8.21
C SER A 3 6.91 -72.22 -8.91
N THR A 4 7.66 -71.22 -9.39
CA THR A 4 8.54 -70.36 -8.56
C THR A 4 9.01 -69.19 -9.44
N GLY A 5 9.17 -67.94 -9.01
CA GLY A 5 9.45 -67.42 -7.67
C GLY A 5 10.72 -66.56 -7.74
N THR A 6 10.53 -65.27 -8.00
CA THR A 6 11.28 -64.06 -7.61
C THR A 6 12.59 -64.24 -6.83
N ASN A 7 13.67 -63.55 -7.24
CA ASN A 7 14.26 -62.45 -6.46
C ASN A 7 15.51 -61.87 -7.11
N ASP A 8 15.33 -60.67 -7.65
CA ASP A 8 16.36 -59.67 -7.89
C ASP A 8 16.80 -59.14 -6.51
N HIS A 9 17.82 -59.76 -5.92
CA HIS A 9 18.40 -59.31 -4.65
C HIS A 9 19.51 -58.30 -4.91
N GLY A 10 19.16 -57.04 -4.64
CA GLY A 10 20.05 -55.90 -4.66
C GLY A 10 21.32 -56.13 -3.87
N ALA A 11 22.42 -55.66 -4.45
CA ALA A 11 23.73 -55.59 -3.85
C ALA A 11 23.74 -54.63 -2.64
N THR A 12 23.37 -55.12 -1.46
CA THR A 12 23.67 -54.50 -0.17
C THR A 12 24.98 -55.07 0.38
N GLY A 13 26.08 -54.79 -0.32
CA GLY A 13 27.43 -55.08 0.20
C GLY A 13 27.81 -54.15 1.37
N PRO A 14 28.72 -54.57 2.27
CA PRO A 14 29.17 -53.77 3.42
C PRO A 14 29.83 -52.44 3.04
N GLY A 15 30.30 -52.30 1.78
CA GLY A 15 30.81 -51.05 1.22
C GLY A 15 29.72 -49.99 0.96
N GLY A 16 28.52 -50.40 0.51
CA GLY A 16 27.41 -49.49 0.26
C GLY A 16 26.83 -48.87 1.54
N ALA A 17 26.76 -49.67 2.61
CA ALA A 17 26.32 -49.19 3.92
C ALA A 17 27.31 -48.18 4.55
N ARG A 18 28.63 -48.37 4.34
CA ARG A 18 29.66 -47.40 4.78
C ARG A 18 29.59 -46.09 3.99
N HIS A 19 29.47 -46.15 2.67
CA HIS A 19 29.33 -44.96 1.82
C HIS A 19 28.06 -44.16 2.11
N GLY A 20 26.93 -44.85 2.35
CA GLY A 20 25.68 -44.19 2.75
C GLY A 20 25.80 -43.46 4.10
N ARG A 21 26.47 -44.09 5.08
CA ARG A 21 26.70 -43.49 6.40
C ARG A 21 27.61 -42.26 6.35
N GLU A 22 28.68 -42.33 5.57
CA GLU A 22 29.60 -41.20 5.36
C GLU A 22 28.91 -40.03 4.66
N THR A 23 28.07 -40.32 3.66
CA THR A 23 27.25 -39.32 2.95
C THR A 23 26.28 -38.63 3.91
N ALA A 24 25.57 -39.39 4.74
CA ALA A 24 24.65 -38.85 5.74
C ALA A 24 25.38 -38.00 6.80
N ASP A 25 26.54 -38.43 7.28
CA ASP A 25 27.33 -37.68 8.27
C ASP A 25 27.84 -36.35 7.71
N ARG A 26 28.27 -36.32 6.43
CA ARG A 26 28.67 -35.08 5.75
C ARG A 26 27.50 -34.11 5.61
N LEU A 27 26.36 -34.59 5.13
CA LEU A 27 25.14 -33.77 5.02
C LEU A 27 24.66 -33.28 6.38
N LEU A 28 24.71 -34.10 7.43
CA LEU A 28 24.34 -33.70 8.78
C LEU A 28 25.26 -32.59 9.31
N ARG A 29 26.58 -32.71 9.14
CA ARG A 29 27.54 -31.66 9.52
C ARG A 29 27.35 -30.37 8.72
N ALA A 30 27.00 -30.46 7.44
CA ALA A 30 26.69 -29.28 6.63
C ALA A 30 25.37 -28.63 7.09
N ALA A 31 24.37 -29.45 7.41
CA ALA A 31 23.07 -29.03 7.90
C ALA A 31 23.14 -28.32 9.26
N THR A 32 24.09 -28.64 10.15
CA THR A 32 24.24 -27.89 11.41
C THR A 32 24.79 -26.48 11.20
N ARG A 33 25.53 -26.24 10.11
CA ARG A 33 26.08 -24.91 9.79
C ARG A 33 25.03 -23.99 9.18
N SER A 34 24.47 -24.33 8.01
CA SER A 34 23.44 -23.52 7.35
C SER A 34 22.75 -24.28 6.22
N GLY A 35 21.60 -23.77 5.76
CA GLY A 35 20.93 -24.30 4.56
C GLY A 35 21.80 -24.16 3.30
N ALA A 36 22.52 -23.05 3.15
CA ALA A 36 23.43 -22.84 2.02
C ALA A 36 24.57 -23.87 2.01
N HIS A 37 25.19 -24.15 3.17
CA HIS A 37 26.23 -25.18 3.28
C HIS A 37 25.69 -26.58 2.98
N LEU A 38 24.46 -26.88 3.41
CA LEU A 38 23.81 -28.16 3.09
C LEU A 38 23.60 -28.33 1.58
N ILE A 39 23.14 -27.28 0.88
CA ILE A 39 22.97 -27.30 -0.58
C ILE A 39 24.31 -27.41 -1.31
N ALA A 40 25.34 -26.70 -0.83
CA ALA A 40 26.68 -26.82 -1.39
C ALA A 40 27.28 -28.23 -1.22
N GLU A 41 27.08 -28.84 -0.06
CA GLU A 41 27.52 -30.20 0.22
C GLU A 41 26.76 -31.22 -0.65
N ALA A 42 25.45 -31.04 -0.84
CA ALA A 42 24.65 -31.88 -1.73
C ALA A 42 25.13 -31.78 -3.19
N ALA A 43 25.39 -30.56 -3.69
CA ALA A 43 25.95 -30.34 -5.03
C ALA A 43 27.33 -31.03 -5.19
N SER A 44 28.19 -30.93 -4.17
CA SER A 44 29.50 -31.61 -4.15
C SER A 44 29.37 -33.14 -4.20
N LEU A 45 28.44 -33.71 -3.42
CA LEU A 45 28.23 -35.16 -3.34
C LEU A 45 27.66 -35.78 -4.63
N VAL A 46 26.98 -34.98 -5.45
CA VAL A 46 26.50 -35.39 -6.79
C VAL A 46 27.37 -34.89 -7.93
N GLN A 47 28.49 -34.22 -7.62
CA GLN A 47 29.43 -33.63 -8.59
C GLN A 47 28.74 -32.74 -9.65
N GLY A 48 27.62 -32.12 -9.28
CA GLY A 48 26.75 -31.39 -10.20
C GLY A 48 26.25 -30.12 -9.54
N TRP A 49 24.94 -29.89 -9.59
CA TRP A 49 24.33 -28.72 -8.97
C TRP A 49 23.11 -29.07 -8.13
N ALA A 50 22.86 -28.23 -7.13
CA ALA A 50 21.69 -28.33 -6.26
C ALA A 50 21.11 -26.94 -6.01
N VAL A 51 19.78 -26.84 -6.11
CA VAL A 51 19.03 -25.60 -5.92
C VAL A 51 17.82 -25.87 -5.05
N LEU A 52 17.64 -25.06 -4.02
CA LEU A 52 16.37 -24.97 -3.30
C LEU A 52 15.60 -23.80 -3.90
N ALA A 53 14.55 -24.09 -4.66
CA ALA A 53 13.75 -23.09 -5.35
C ALA A 53 12.37 -22.93 -4.72
N ASP A 54 12.01 -21.69 -4.42
CA ASP A 54 10.63 -21.31 -4.10
C ASP A 54 10.00 -20.75 -5.39
N PRO A 55 8.88 -21.31 -5.87
CA PRO A 55 8.24 -20.84 -7.11
C PRO A 55 7.79 -19.37 -7.10
N ILE A 56 7.74 -18.71 -5.94
CA ILE A 56 7.29 -17.34 -5.74
C ILE A 56 8.46 -16.40 -5.46
N ALA A 57 9.44 -16.85 -4.67
CA ALA A 57 10.59 -16.05 -4.27
C ALA A 57 11.83 -16.25 -5.18
N GLY A 58 11.83 -17.29 -6.02
CA GLY A 58 12.98 -17.70 -6.83
C GLY A 58 13.92 -18.65 -6.06
N ALA A 59 15.18 -18.71 -6.47
CA ALA A 59 16.18 -19.56 -5.83
C ALA A 59 16.48 -19.08 -4.41
N VAL A 60 16.18 -19.91 -3.41
CA VAL A 60 16.47 -19.65 -1.99
C VAL A 60 17.95 -19.89 -1.69
N TYR A 61 18.47 -21.00 -2.20
CA TYR A 61 19.88 -21.37 -2.17
C TYR A 61 20.23 -22.04 -3.49
N SER A 62 21.41 -21.75 -4.04
CA SER A 62 21.87 -22.33 -5.28
C SER A 62 23.36 -22.61 -5.20
N THR A 63 23.79 -23.78 -5.64
CA THR A 63 25.22 -24.10 -5.80
C THR A 63 25.42 -24.93 -7.07
N PRO A 64 26.22 -24.44 -8.04
CA PRO A 64 26.82 -23.10 -8.10
C PRO A 64 25.76 -22.01 -8.32
N ALA A 65 26.05 -20.75 -7.98
CA ALA A 65 25.07 -19.65 -8.07
C ALA A 65 24.44 -19.50 -9.47
N ALA A 66 25.19 -19.81 -10.53
CA ALA A 66 24.72 -19.77 -11.92
C ALA A 66 23.55 -20.74 -12.20
N ALA A 67 23.41 -21.83 -11.44
CA ALA A 67 22.33 -22.80 -11.60
C ALA A 67 20.97 -22.28 -11.07
N ALA A 68 20.91 -21.07 -10.50
CA ALA A 68 19.70 -20.56 -9.86
C ALA A 68 18.50 -20.47 -10.82
N ALA A 69 18.70 -19.97 -12.04
CA ALA A 69 17.63 -19.86 -13.03
C ALA A 69 17.13 -21.24 -13.49
N ASP A 70 18.06 -22.13 -13.84
CA ASP A 70 17.76 -23.49 -14.29
C ASP A 70 17.04 -24.30 -13.19
N GLY A 71 17.47 -24.15 -11.92
CA GLY A 71 16.83 -24.80 -10.79
C GLY A 71 15.41 -24.30 -10.51
N VAL A 72 15.15 -23.00 -10.67
CA VAL A 72 13.78 -22.44 -10.55
C VAL A 72 12.90 -22.94 -11.69
N HIS A 73 13.43 -23.00 -12.90
CA HIS A 73 12.70 -23.50 -14.06
C HIS A 73 12.38 -25.00 -13.93
N ALA A 74 13.36 -25.81 -13.53
CA ALA A 74 13.18 -27.23 -13.26
C ALA A 74 12.14 -27.50 -12.14
N ALA A 75 12.11 -26.66 -11.10
CA ALA A 75 11.12 -26.74 -10.04
C ALA A 75 9.69 -26.39 -10.50
N ALA A 76 9.55 -25.51 -11.50
CA ALA A 76 8.27 -25.12 -12.07
C ALA A 76 7.75 -26.12 -13.11
N ALA A 77 8.63 -26.75 -13.88
CA ALA A 77 8.30 -27.71 -14.95
C ALA A 77 9.08 -29.04 -14.81
N PRO A 78 8.63 -29.95 -13.92
CA PRO A 78 9.37 -31.20 -13.64
C PRO A 78 9.48 -32.15 -14.83
N LEU A 79 8.46 -32.15 -15.70
CA LEU A 79 8.40 -33.04 -16.88
C LEU A 79 9.41 -32.65 -17.96
N GLU A 80 9.88 -31.39 -17.97
CA GLU A 80 10.85 -30.88 -18.94
C GLU A 80 12.31 -31.18 -18.51
N HIS A 81 12.51 -31.63 -17.27
CA HIS A 81 13.84 -31.83 -16.67
C HIS A 81 14.01 -33.25 -16.07
N PRO A 82 13.90 -34.33 -16.87
CA PRO A 82 13.87 -35.72 -16.39
C PRO A 82 15.18 -36.18 -15.74
N HIS A 83 16.28 -35.49 -16.01
CA HIS A 83 17.60 -35.78 -15.45
C HIS A 83 17.81 -35.20 -14.03
N CYS A 84 16.88 -34.36 -13.57
CA CYS A 84 16.93 -33.76 -12.24
C CYS A 84 16.11 -34.59 -11.25
N THR A 85 16.67 -34.84 -10.06
CA THR A 85 15.89 -35.37 -8.94
C THR A 85 15.24 -34.21 -8.19
N GLN A 86 13.92 -34.26 -8.05
CA GLN A 86 13.15 -33.22 -7.38
C GLN A 86 12.49 -33.76 -6.12
N ARG A 87 12.56 -33.01 -5.02
CA ARG A 87 11.92 -33.36 -3.74
C ARG A 87 11.29 -32.11 -3.11
N PRO A 88 10.04 -32.18 -2.62
CA PRO A 88 9.52 -31.12 -1.77
C PRO A 88 10.38 -31.04 -0.49
N ALA A 89 10.70 -29.83 -0.05
CA ALA A 89 11.47 -29.62 1.17
C ALA A 89 11.18 -28.23 1.76
N ALA A 90 10.78 -28.17 3.03
CA ALA A 90 10.57 -26.92 3.78
C ALA A 90 9.65 -25.89 3.07
N GLY A 91 8.62 -26.35 2.36
CA GLY A 91 7.69 -25.49 1.62
C GLY A 91 8.23 -24.93 0.30
N ALA A 92 9.38 -25.44 -0.16
CA ALA A 92 10.03 -25.18 -1.44
C ALA A 92 10.31 -26.51 -2.18
N VAL A 93 10.97 -26.45 -3.33
CA VAL A 93 11.38 -27.63 -4.12
C VAL A 93 12.90 -27.69 -4.15
N LEU A 94 13.46 -28.79 -3.66
CA LEU A 94 14.87 -29.14 -3.85
C LEU A 94 15.02 -29.80 -5.22
N VAL A 95 15.85 -29.20 -6.07
CA VAL A 95 16.25 -29.75 -7.37
C VAL A 95 17.72 -30.10 -7.31
N VAL A 96 18.05 -31.36 -7.64
CA VAL A 96 19.42 -31.87 -7.69
C VAL A 96 19.68 -32.44 -9.07
N ALA A 97 20.66 -31.89 -9.78
CA ALA A 97 21.14 -32.43 -11.04
C ALA A 97 22.53 -33.04 -10.84
N PRO A 98 22.64 -34.38 -10.89
CA PRO A 98 23.92 -35.06 -10.77
C PRO A 98 24.75 -34.94 -12.05
N ALA A 99 26.08 -35.05 -11.93
CA ALA A 99 26.92 -35.31 -13.10
C ALA A 99 26.56 -36.66 -13.75
N PRO A 100 26.77 -36.82 -15.06
CA PRO A 100 26.45 -38.08 -15.78
C PRO A 100 27.13 -39.33 -15.22
N THR A 101 28.24 -39.15 -14.51
CA THR A 101 29.04 -40.23 -13.90
C THR A 101 28.48 -40.73 -12.57
N VAL A 102 27.50 -40.03 -11.98
CA VAL A 102 26.97 -40.35 -10.65
C VAL A 102 25.78 -41.32 -10.77
N PRO A 103 25.78 -42.45 -10.05
CA PRO A 103 24.66 -43.39 -10.07
C PRO A 103 23.35 -42.74 -9.60
N ALA A 104 22.25 -43.01 -10.31
CA ALA A 104 20.93 -42.48 -9.98
C ALA A 104 20.48 -42.79 -8.55
N GLY A 105 20.82 -43.97 -8.02
CA GLY A 105 20.55 -44.36 -6.64
C GLY A 105 21.28 -43.49 -5.61
N HIS A 106 22.52 -43.08 -5.88
CA HIS A 106 23.29 -42.19 -5.02
C HIS A 106 22.73 -40.77 -5.06
N ALA A 107 22.43 -40.25 -6.25
CA ALA A 107 21.79 -38.94 -6.41
C ALA A 107 20.43 -38.88 -5.70
N CYS A 108 19.62 -39.93 -5.82
CA CYS A 108 18.34 -40.05 -5.12
C CYS A 108 18.52 -40.11 -3.59
N HIS A 109 19.53 -40.84 -3.10
CA HIS A 109 19.84 -40.90 -1.67
C HIS A 109 20.28 -39.53 -1.11
N VAL A 110 21.19 -38.83 -1.82
CA VAL A 110 21.61 -37.47 -1.46
C VAL A 110 20.43 -36.51 -1.46
N ALA A 111 19.60 -36.52 -2.50
CA ALA A 111 18.42 -35.65 -2.59
C ALA A 111 17.42 -35.93 -1.46
N THR A 112 17.17 -37.21 -1.13
CA THR A 112 16.21 -37.60 -0.09
C THR A 112 16.71 -37.20 1.31
N THR A 113 17.97 -37.48 1.63
CA THR A 113 18.57 -37.11 2.91
C THR A 113 18.66 -35.60 3.06
N THR A 114 19.01 -34.88 1.99
CA THR A 114 19.05 -33.41 1.97
C THR A 114 17.67 -32.82 2.17
N ALA A 115 16.64 -33.34 1.50
CA ALA A 115 15.25 -32.91 1.68
C ALA A 115 14.77 -33.14 3.12
N ALA A 116 15.02 -34.30 3.70
CA ALA A 116 14.63 -34.60 5.09
C ALA A 116 15.33 -33.68 6.10
N LEU A 117 16.62 -33.39 5.93
CA LEU A 117 17.35 -32.45 6.79
C LEU A 117 16.82 -31.01 6.63
N LEU A 118 16.46 -30.61 5.40
CA LEU A 118 15.78 -29.34 5.14
C LEU A 118 14.39 -29.30 5.78
N GLU A 119 13.63 -30.39 5.79
CA GLU A 119 12.34 -30.49 6.47
C GLU A 119 12.48 -30.35 7.98
N VAL A 120 13.41 -31.07 8.62
CA VAL A 120 13.67 -30.94 10.07
C VAL A 120 14.09 -29.51 10.43
N ARG A 121 14.96 -28.90 9.62
CA ARG A 121 15.33 -27.48 9.79
C ARG A 121 14.15 -26.55 9.55
N GLY A 122 13.32 -26.87 8.55
CA GLY A 122 12.11 -26.13 8.21
C GLY A 122 11.08 -26.18 9.32
N GLN A 123 10.93 -27.33 10.00
CA GLN A 123 10.04 -27.53 11.13
C GLN A 123 10.50 -26.71 12.34
N ARG A 124 11.79 -26.79 12.70
CA ARG A 124 12.35 -25.97 13.78
C ARG A 124 12.26 -24.47 13.46
N ALA A 125 12.47 -24.11 12.20
CA ALA A 125 12.27 -22.74 11.74
C ALA A 125 10.79 -22.33 11.79
N ALA A 126 9.84 -23.23 11.54
CA ALA A 126 8.41 -22.96 11.63
C ALA A 126 7.94 -22.74 13.07
N GLU A 127 8.47 -23.51 14.03
CA GLU A 127 8.21 -23.32 15.47
C GLU A 127 8.67 -21.93 15.93
N LEU A 128 9.90 -21.54 15.57
CA LEU A 128 10.42 -20.20 15.86
C LEU A 128 9.69 -19.11 15.07
N ARG A 129 9.24 -19.41 13.85
CA ARG A 129 8.51 -18.48 12.98
C ARG A 129 7.18 -18.06 13.62
N GLY A 130 6.46 -18.98 14.23
CA GLY A 130 5.20 -18.66 14.93
C GLY A 130 5.39 -17.57 15.98
N GLU A 131 6.47 -17.65 16.77
CA GLU A 131 6.82 -16.61 17.75
C GLU A 131 7.26 -15.30 17.08
N GLN A 132 8.06 -15.37 16.02
CA GLN A 132 8.50 -14.18 15.29
C GLN A 132 7.32 -13.45 14.62
N MET A 133 6.37 -14.18 14.02
CA MET A 133 5.15 -13.60 13.44
C MET A 133 4.28 -12.94 14.50
N ARG A 134 4.20 -13.53 15.70
CA ARG A 134 3.54 -12.90 16.86
C ARG A 134 4.24 -11.60 17.25
N LEU A 135 5.56 -11.62 17.35
CA LEU A 135 6.36 -10.43 17.66
C LEU A 135 6.13 -9.31 16.63
N HIS A 136 6.18 -9.62 15.33
CA HIS A 136 5.95 -8.62 14.27
C HIS A 136 4.54 -8.05 14.34
N THR A 137 3.53 -8.88 14.61
CA THR A 137 2.16 -8.42 14.81
C THR A 137 2.05 -7.49 16.02
N THR A 138 2.76 -7.79 17.12
CA THR A 138 2.83 -6.92 18.31
C THR A 138 3.54 -5.59 18.00
N LEU A 139 4.66 -5.60 17.28
CA LEU A 139 5.37 -4.38 16.87
C LEU A 139 4.50 -3.49 15.98
N ILE A 140 3.76 -4.07 15.04
CA ILE A 140 2.79 -3.32 14.22
C ILE A 140 1.72 -2.70 15.12
N ARG A 141 1.15 -3.44 16.09
CA ARG A 141 0.17 -2.89 17.04
C ARG A 141 0.73 -1.74 17.88
N LEU A 142 1.98 -1.82 18.30
CA LEU A 142 2.66 -0.75 19.03
C LEU A 142 2.84 0.50 18.16
N LEU A 143 3.27 0.34 16.91
CA LEU A 143 3.37 1.47 15.96
C LEU A 143 2.00 2.10 15.69
N LEU A 144 0.95 1.29 15.53
CA LEU A 144 -0.42 1.77 15.37
C LEU A 144 -0.95 2.51 16.60
N ALA A 145 -0.46 2.18 17.79
CA ALA A 145 -0.75 2.89 19.03
C ALA A 145 0.12 4.15 19.23
N GLY A 146 1.02 4.47 18.28
CA GLY A 146 1.89 5.64 18.34
C GLY A 146 3.16 5.47 19.18
N HIS A 147 3.49 4.24 19.60
CA HIS A 147 4.72 3.94 20.36
C HIS A 147 5.93 3.76 19.43
N THR A 148 6.25 4.79 18.63
CA THR A 148 7.34 4.73 17.64
C THR A 148 8.69 4.50 18.29
N ASP A 149 9.00 5.22 19.36
CA ASP A 149 10.33 5.24 19.99
C ASP A 149 10.68 3.88 20.61
N ALA A 150 9.70 3.22 21.25
CA ALA A 150 9.87 1.89 21.80
C ALA A 150 10.11 0.83 20.71
N VAL A 151 9.50 1.02 19.53
CA VAL A 151 9.69 0.10 18.40
C VAL A 151 11.03 0.34 17.71
N THR A 152 11.44 1.59 17.48
CA THR A 152 12.76 1.90 16.90
C THR A 152 13.90 1.47 17.83
N GLU A 153 13.75 1.59 19.15
CA GLU A 153 14.69 1.04 20.14
C GLU A 153 14.80 -0.48 20.00
N THR A 154 13.67 -1.18 19.89
CA THR A 154 13.62 -2.65 19.72
C THR A 154 14.23 -3.11 18.39
N LEU A 155 14.11 -2.29 17.33
CA LEU A 155 14.64 -2.56 15.99
C LEU A 155 16.11 -2.14 15.82
N GLY A 156 16.74 -1.56 16.85
CA GLY A 156 18.17 -1.27 16.87
C GLY A 156 18.57 0.09 16.29
N GLY A 157 17.74 1.12 16.48
CA GLY A 157 18.16 2.54 16.43
C GLY A 157 17.33 3.48 15.57
N ASP A 158 17.63 4.78 15.70
CA ASP A 158 16.87 5.95 15.22
C ASP A 158 17.00 6.23 13.70
N ARG A 159 17.47 5.24 12.94
CA ARG A 159 17.73 5.36 11.50
C ARG A 159 16.45 5.25 10.66
N LEU A 160 15.42 4.62 11.20
CA LEU A 160 14.14 4.37 10.53
C LEU A 160 13.23 5.59 10.72
N THR A 161 13.14 6.43 9.69
CA THR A 161 12.41 7.70 9.76
C THR A 161 11.07 7.65 9.04
N HIS A 162 10.90 6.74 8.09
CA HIS A 162 9.71 6.63 7.24
C HIS A 162 9.15 5.21 7.20
N VAL A 163 7.88 5.11 6.78
CA VAL A 163 7.16 3.85 6.60
C VAL A 163 6.33 3.85 5.31
N THR A 164 6.35 2.72 4.62
CA THR A 164 5.41 2.35 3.55
C THR A 164 4.57 1.16 4.01
N VAL A 165 3.24 1.31 3.99
CA VAL A 165 2.28 0.34 4.50
C VAL A 165 1.47 -0.27 3.39
N TYR A 166 1.37 -1.59 3.36
CA TYR A 166 0.49 -2.35 2.48
C TYR A 166 -0.55 -3.07 3.34
N ARG A 167 -1.83 -2.95 2.98
CA ARG A 167 -2.93 -3.70 3.60
C ARG A 167 -3.60 -4.59 2.59
N LEU A 168 -3.52 -5.90 2.82
CA LEU A 168 -4.08 -6.91 1.94
C LEU A 168 -5.31 -7.57 2.55
N SER A 169 -6.30 -7.86 1.71
CA SER A 169 -7.50 -8.62 2.05
C SER A 169 -7.80 -9.68 0.97
N GLY A 170 -8.35 -10.82 1.38
CA GLY A 170 -8.77 -11.90 0.48
C GLY A 170 -9.05 -13.20 1.24
N ALA A 171 -9.45 -14.25 0.52
CA ALA A 171 -9.81 -15.54 1.12
C ALA A 171 -8.59 -16.32 1.64
N ASP A 172 -7.42 -16.16 1.00
CA ASP A 172 -6.23 -16.98 1.26
C ASP A 172 -5.12 -16.22 2.02
N LEU A 173 -5.51 -15.38 2.98
CA LEU A 173 -4.57 -14.59 3.78
C LEU A 173 -3.58 -15.43 4.61
N PRO A 174 -3.94 -16.60 5.21
CA PRO A 174 -2.98 -17.40 5.96
C PRO A 174 -1.84 -17.95 5.08
N ALA A 175 -2.16 -18.51 3.91
CA ALA A 175 -1.13 -19.03 3.01
C ALA A 175 -0.30 -17.89 2.41
N ALA A 176 -0.94 -16.77 2.04
CA ALA A 176 -0.25 -15.59 1.54
C ALA A 176 0.73 -15.02 2.59
N HIS A 177 0.38 -15.00 3.87
CA HIS A 177 1.26 -14.57 4.95
C HIS A 177 2.51 -15.46 5.06
N GLU A 178 2.34 -16.79 5.04
CA GLU A 178 3.45 -17.74 5.09
C GLU A 178 4.40 -17.60 3.90
N VAL A 179 3.86 -17.43 2.70
CA VAL A 179 4.64 -17.19 1.48
C VAL A 179 5.40 -15.88 1.58
N LEU A 180 4.72 -14.80 1.97
CA LEU A 180 5.31 -13.47 2.09
C LEU A 180 6.46 -13.48 3.09
N TRP A 181 6.26 -14.10 4.25
CA TRP A 181 7.28 -14.23 5.29
C TRP A 181 8.53 -14.94 4.77
N ARG A 182 8.35 -16.05 4.04
CA ARG A 182 9.46 -16.81 3.43
C ARG A 182 10.21 -16.02 2.39
N ALA A 183 9.52 -15.20 1.61
CA ALA A 183 10.11 -14.45 0.51
C ALA A 183 10.81 -13.16 0.96
N VAL A 184 10.25 -12.46 1.94
CA VAL A 184 10.86 -11.26 2.54
C VAL A 184 12.04 -11.62 3.44
N ARG A 185 11.89 -12.72 4.21
CA ARG A 185 12.81 -13.14 5.30
C ARG A 185 13.12 -11.97 6.23
N PRO A 186 12.10 -11.38 6.87
CA PRO A 186 12.30 -10.18 7.64
C PRO A 186 13.27 -10.45 8.79
N SER A 187 14.24 -9.57 8.94
CA SER A 187 15.28 -9.68 9.97
C SER A 187 15.21 -8.45 10.85
N ILE A 188 15.22 -8.68 12.17
CA ILE A 188 15.42 -7.64 13.17
C ILE A 188 16.93 -7.60 13.44
N ALA A 189 17.68 -7.19 12.43
CA ALA A 189 19.12 -6.96 12.56
C ALA A 189 19.32 -5.51 13.04
N PRO A 190 20.12 -5.28 14.09
CA PRO A 190 20.38 -3.93 14.55
C PRO A 190 21.11 -3.13 13.46
N HIS A 191 20.74 -1.85 13.30
CA HIS A 191 21.30 -0.89 12.32
C HIS A 191 21.02 -1.18 10.83
N ALA A 192 19.97 -1.93 10.50
CA ALA A 192 19.54 -2.07 9.10
C ALA A 192 18.98 -0.75 8.54
N ASP A 193 19.30 -0.41 7.28
CA ASP A 193 18.78 0.80 6.61
C ASP A 193 17.30 0.68 6.21
N ALA A 194 16.76 -0.55 6.18
CA ALA A 194 15.35 -0.85 6.04
C ALA A 194 14.96 -2.10 6.85
N CYS A 195 13.74 -2.11 7.39
CA CYS A 195 13.17 -3.23 8.14
C CYS A 195 11.73 -3.49 7.71
N THR A 196 11.38 -4.75 7.42
CA THR A 196 10.00 -5.11 7.05
C THR A 196 9.31 -5.82 8.21
N LEU A 197 8.22 -5.24 8.69
CA LEU A 197 7.28 -5.88 9.61
C LEU A 197 6.11 -6.48 8.83
N ILE A 198 5.71 -7.68 9.20
CA ILE A 198 4.64 -8.43 8.55
C ILE A 198 3.79 -9.04 9.65
N GLY A 199 2.49 -8.76 9.65
CA GLY A 199 1.62 -9.27 10.69
C GLY A 199 0.17 -9.27 10.28
N ARG A 200 -0.67 -9.84 11.14
CA ARG A 200 -2.11 -9.94 10.91
C ARG A 200 -2.95 -9.25 12.00
N PRO A 201 -2.85 -7.92 12.17
CA PRO A 201 -3.77 -7.21 13.04
C PRO A 201 -5.19 -7.31 12.49
N ASP A 202 -6.15 -7.59 13.38
CA ASP A 202 -7.59 -7.58 13.09
C ASP A 202 -8.05 -8.42 11.88
N GLY A 203 -7.31 -9.50 11.58
CA GLY A 203 -7.66 -10.46 10.53
C GLY A 203 -7.22 -10.08 9.12
N GLU A 204 -6.56 -8.93 8.93
CA GLU A 204 -6.01 -8.50 7.64
C GLU A 204 -4.50 -8.67 7.60
N LEU A 205 -3.90 -8.89 6.42
CA LEU A 205 -2.44 -8.97 6.31
C LEU A 205 -1.88 -7.55 6.11
N VAL A 206 -1.02 -7.12 7.03
CA VAL A 206 -0.36 -5.83 7.00
C VAL A 206 1.13 -6.03 6.80
N VAL A 207 1.69 -5.29 5.85
CA VAL A 207 3.13 -5.21 5.60
C VAL A 207 3.54 -3.76 5.83
N ALA A 208 4.46 -3.53 6.75
CA ALA A 208 5.02 -2.20 7.02
C ALA A 208 6.51 -2.25 6.75
N GLU A 209 6.96 -1.56 5.71
CA GLU A 209 8.36 -1.37 5.40
C GLU A 209 8.81 -0.07 6.04
N LEU A 210 9.73 -0.15 7.01
CA LEU A 210 10.34 0.98 7.68
C LEU A 210 11.69 1.24 7.00
N HIS A 211 12.00 2.50 6.70
CA HIS A 211 13.17 2.86 5.90
C HIS A 211 13.58 4.33 6.14
N GLN A 212 14.69 4.79 5.54
CA GLN A 212 15.22 6.16 5.69
C GLN A 212 14.62 7.20 4.73
N GLY A 213 13.47 6.92 4.12
CA GLY A 213 12.84 7.80 3.11
C GLY A 213 13.01 7.35 1.65
N GLY A 214 13.89 6.37 1.37
CA GLY A 214 13.94 5.68 0.07
C GLY A 214 13.21 4.32 0.11
N ASP A 215 12.36 4.04 -0.88
CA ASP A 215 11.70 2.75 -1.09
C ASP A 215 12.14 2.19 -2.47
N ASP A 216 12.89 1.09 -2.47
CA ASP A 216 13.46 0.44 -3.65
C ASP A 216 12.41 -0.40 -4.43
N GLY A 217 11.15 -0.37 -3.98
CA GLY A 217 10.00 -1.05 -4.55
C GLY A 217 10.09 -2.57 -4.44
N ARG A 218 11.00 -3.11 -3.63
CA ARG A 218 11.20 -4.57 -3.46
C ARG A 218 9.93 -5.21 -2.91
N ILE A 219 9.36 -4.63 -1.85
CA ILE A 219 8.16 -5.13 -1.21
C ILE A 219 6.94 -4.95 -2.12
N LEU A 220 6.81 -3.82 -2.82
CA LEU A 220 5.78 -3.62 -3.85
C LEU A 220 5.76 -4.74 -4.89
N ARG A 221 6.92 -5.03 -5.53
CA ARG A 221 7.02 -6.10 -6.53
C ARG A 221 6.57 -7.46 -5.98
N LEU A 222 6.87 -7.71 -4.71
CA LEU A 222 6.56 -8.98 -4.06
C LEU A 222 5.08 -9.07 -3.66
N VAL A 223 4.51 -8.00 -3.13
CA VAL A 223 3.08 -7.86 -2.83
C VAL A 223 2.25 -7.97 -4.12
N SER A 224 2.73 -7.44 -5.26
CA SER A 224 2.08 -7.57 -6.57
C SER A 224 1.94 -9.03 -7.00
N ARG A 225 3.05 -9.77 -7.05
CA ARG A 225 3.04 -11.20 -7.40
C ARG A 225 2.18 -12.05 -6.46
N LEU A 226 2.22 -11.72 -5.17
CA LEU A 226 1.39 -12.40 -4.17
C LEU A 226 -0.10 -12.13 -4.38
N SER A 227 -0.46 -10.88 -4.69
CA SER A 227 -1.84 -10.46 -4.92
C SER A 227 -2.44 -11.09 -6.16
N GLU A 228 -1.64 -11.25 -7.22
CA GLU A 228 -2.03 -11.99 -8.43
C GLU A 228 -2.29 -13.47 -8.12
N ARG A 229 -1.33 -14.15 -7.46
CA ARG A 229 -1.41 -15.60 -7.20
C ARG A 229 -2.53 -16.00 -6.24
N HIS A 230 -2.76 -15.20 -5.20
CA HIS A 230 -3.74 -15.51 -4.15
C HIS A 230 -5.04 -14.69 -4.32
N HIS A 231 -5.22 -14.03 -5.47
CA HIS A 231 -6.36 -13.17 -5.78
C HIS A 231 -6.66 -12.14 -4.68
N LEU A 232 -5.60 -11.59 -4.06
CA LEU A 232 -5.74 -10.59 -3.01
C LEU A 232 -5.95 -9.21 -3.62
N LEU A 233 -6.57 -8.35 -2.83
CA LEU A 233 -6.69 -6.93 -3.08
C LEU A 233 -5.90 -6.19 -2.01
N ALA A 234 -5.11 -5.20 -2.44
CA ALA A 234 -4.24 -4.45 -1.56
C ALA A 234 -4.41 -2.94 -1.76
N GLY A 235 -4.24 -2.20 -0.68
CA GLY A 235 -3.94 -0.78 -0.75
C GLY A 235 -2.56 -0.48 -0.15
N MET A 236 -1.87 0.53 -0.65
CA MET A 236 -0.52 0.92 -0.23
C MET A 236 -0.47 2.39 0.18
N ALA A 237 0.13 2.79 1.29
CA ALA A 237 0.36 4.20 1.62
C ALA A 237 1.79 4.44 2.07
N GLY A 238 2.43 5.48 1.55
CA GLY A 238 3.81 5.85 1.89
C GLY A 238 4.64 6.23 0.67
N PRO A 239 5.89 6.67 0.87
CA PRO A 239 6.56 6.77 2.16
C PRO A 239 6.04 7.94 3.00
N LEU A 240 5.78 7.72 4.30
CA LEU A 240 5.34 8.72 5.28
C LEU A 240 6.23 8.69 6.52
N PRO A 241 6.38 9.78 7.29
CA PRO A 241 7.12 9.75 8.55
C PRO A 241 6.63 8.62 9.47
N LEU A 242 7.53 7.98 10.23
CA LEU A 242 7.19 6.80 11.04
C LEU A 242 6.09 7.10 12.08
N ALA A 243 6.07 8.32 12.64
CA ALA A 243 5.01 8.81 13.52
C ALA A 243 3.62 8.81 12.86
N GLU A 244 3.56 8.84 11.53
CA GLU A 244 2.33 8.78 10.74
C GLU A 244 1.91 7.34 10.39
N MET A 245 2.54 6.30 10.97
CA MET A 245 2.15 4.90 10.76
C MET A 245 0.63 4.64 10.91
N PRO A 246 -0.10 5.18 11.91
CA PRO A 246 -1.56 5.02 11.99
C PRO A 246 -2.31 5.62 10.78
N THR A 247 -1.78 6.73 10.23
CA THR A 247 -2.32 7.41 9.05
C THR A 247 -2.06 6.58 7.79
N ALA A 248 -0.81 6.15 7.58
CA ALA A 248 -0.44 5.27 6.48
C ALA A 248 -1.27 3.97 6.49
N HIS A 249 -1.49 3.38 7.66
CA HIS A 249 -2.34 2.20 7.81
C HIS A 249 -3.82 2.46 7.47
N SER A 250 -4.35 3.62 7.82
CA SER A 250 -5.74 3.98 7.50
C SER A 250 -5.91 4.30 6.02
N ASP A 251 -4.93 4.98 5.42
CA ASP A 251 -4.88 5.34 4.01
C ASP A 251 -4.77 4.10 3.12
N ALA A 252 -3.88 3.17 3.44
CA ALA A 252 -3.76 1.90 2.76
C ALA A 252 -5.09 1.10 2.81
N ALA A 253 -5.84 1.19 3.91
CA ALA A 253 -7.17 0.58 4.00
C ALA A 253 -8.17 1.26 3.05
N ALA A 254 -8.17 2.59 3.02
CA ALA A 254 -9.06 3.37 2.18
C ALA A 254 -8.80 3.06 0.70
N ALA A 255 -7.55 3.12 0.26
CA ALA A 255 -7.14 2.84 -1.12
C ALA A 255 -7.52 1.44 -1.58
N ARG A 256 -7.43 0.45 -0.69
CA ARG A 256 -7.85 -0.92 -1.00
C ARG A 256 -9.32 -1.02 -1.41
N HIS A 257 -10.21 -0.13 -0.96
CA HIS A 257 -11.61 -0.14 -1.39
C HIS A 257 -11.78 0.20 -2.88
N SER A 258 -10.78 0.82 -3.49
CA SER A 258 -10.71 1.10 -4.92
C SER A 258 -10.05 -0.04 -5.71
N ALA A 259 -9.51 -1.05 -5.04
CA ALA A 259 -8.85 -2.18 -5.69
C ALA A 259 -9.88 -3.11 -6.33
N THR A 260 -9.59 -3.53 -7.55
CA THR A 260 -10.42 -4.45 -8.34
C THR A 260 -9.57 -5.63 -8.80
N PRO A 261 -10.15 -6.73 -9.30
CA PRO A 261 -9.39 -7.82 -9.88
C PRO A 261 -8.43 -7.40 -11.00
N ASP A 262 -8.77 -6.34 -11.74
CA ASP A 262 -7.95 -5.79 -12.82
C ASP A 262 -6.93 -4.75 -12.31
N CYS A 263 -7.14 -4.19 -11.11
CA CYS A 263 -6.26 -3.24 -10.44
C CYS A 263 -6.09 -3.64 -8.96
N ARG A 264 -5.25 -4.67 -8.73
CA ARG A 264 -5.20 -5.38 -7.44
C ARG A 264 -4.49 -4.62 -6.33
N ILE A 265 -3.54 -3.76 -6.67
CA ILE A 265 -2.84 -2.90 -5.72
C ILE A 265 -3.16 -1.48 -6.08
N VAL A 266 -3.82 -0.79 -5.16
CA VAL A 266 -4.10 0.63 -5.31
C VAL A 266 -3.23 1.39 -4.34
N PRO A 267 -2.27 2.22 -4.79
CA PRO A 267 -1.68 3.19 -3.90
C PRO A 267 -2.82 4.06 -3.36
N ALA A 268 -2.91 4.16 -2.05
CA ALA A 268 -3.27 5.39 -1.40
C ALA A 268 -2.24 6.40 -1.87
N ASP A 269 -2.44 6.89 -3.10
CA ASP A 269 -1.80 8.09 -3.55
C ASP A 269 -1.81 9.02 -2.35
N ALA A 270 -0.65 9.57 -2.01
CA ALA A 270 -0.61 10.75 -1.17
C ALA A 270 -1.56 11.74 -1.85
N VAL A 271 -2.82 11.77 -1.40
CA VAL A 271 -3.85 12.58 -2.03
C VAL A 271 -3.37 14.02 -1.90
N GLY A 272 -3.04 14.61 -3.05
CA GLY A 272 -2.42 15.92 -3.17
C GLY A 272 -1.49 16.07 -4.39
N THR A 273 -0.87 14.99 -4.90
CA THR A 273 0.09 15.08 -6.02
C THR A 273 -0.49 14.73 -7.39
N SER A 274 -1.79 14.37 -7.47
CA SER A 274 -2.56 14.62 -8.70
C SER A 274 -2.87 16.12 -8.83
N ARG A 275 -1.78 16.87 -9.10
CA ARG A 275 -1.67 18.13 -9.82
C ARG A 275 -2.20 19.43 -9.20
N LEU A 276 -3.15 19.51 -8.27
CA LEU A 276 -3.60 20.86 -7.87
C LEU A 276 -2.60 21.63 -6.99
N ALA A 277 -2.24 21.11 -5.81
CA ALA A 277 -1.37 21.80 -4.84
C ALA A 277 -0.03 22.34 -5.42
N PRO A 278 0.73 21.58 -6.23
CA PRO A 278 1.97 22.10 -6.83
C PRO A 278 1.73 23.11 -7.97
N LEU A 279 0.50 23.25 -8.48
CA LEU A 279 0.12 24.24 -9.50
C LEU A 279 -0.46 25.52 -8.88
N LEU A 280 -0.65 25.55 -7.54
CA LEU A 280 -1.11 26.72 -6.83
C LEU A 280 0.05 27.69 -6.56
N PRO A 281 -0.19 29.02 -6.59
CA PRO A 281 0.79 30.00 -6.16
C PRO A 281 1.19 29.76 -4.69
N THR A 282 2.45 29.39 -4.45
CA THR A 282 2.94 28.92 -3.13
C THR A 282 2.67 29.92 -1.99
N ALA A 283 3.01 31.19 -2.18
CA ALA A 283 2.88 32.21 -1.13
C ALA A 283 1.41 32.58 -0.80
N PRO A 284 0.52 32.85 -1.78
CA PRO A 284 -0.92 33.00 -1.52
C PRO A 284 -1.55 31.75 -0.89
N TYR A 285 -1.17 30.56 -1.38
CA TYR A 285 -1.66 29.28 -0.87
C TYR A 285 -1.30 29.06 0.61
N ALA A 286 -0.02 29.19 0.96
CA ALA A 286 0.46 29.01 2.33
C ALA A 286 -0.13 30.06 3.28
N ARG A 287 -0.29 31.32 2.83
CA ARG A 287 -0.91 32.38 3.63
C ARG A 287 -2.38 32.11 3.92
N TRP A 288 -3.14 31.72 2.90
CA TRP A 288 -4.55 31.37 3.05
C TRP A 288 -4.70 30.15 3.96
N ALA A 289 -3.96 29.07 3.71
CA ALA A 289 -4.02 27.86 4.52
C ALA A 289 -3.63 28.15 5.98
N GLY A 290 -2.57 28.93 6.20
CA GLY A 290 -2.16 29.38 7.52
C GLY A 290 -3.23 30.22 8.23
N SER A 291 -4.03 31.01 7.50
CA SER A 291 -5.14 31.77 8.07
C SER A 291 -6.33 30.89 8.49
N VAL A 292 -6.65 29.87 7.67
CA VAL A 292 -7.73 28.91 7.91
C VAL A 292 -7.40 27.95 9.06
N LEU A 293 -6.15 27.50 9.14
CA LEU A 293 -5.70 26.53 10.13
C LEU A 293 -5.27 27.17 11.46
N ARG A 294 -5.10 28.49 11.52
CA ARG A 294 -4.69 29.23 12.72
C ARG A 294 -5.48 28.88 13.99
N PRO A 295 -6.81 28.68 13.96
CA PRO A 295 -7.58 28.33 15.15
C PRO A 295 -7.36 26.88 15.64
N LEU A 296 -6.67 26.05 14.87
CA LEU A 296 -6.55 24.62 15.10
C LEU A 296 -5.18 24.25 15.68
N SER A 297 -5.19 23.50 16.77
CA SER A 297 -3.98 22.83 17.28
C SER A 297 -3.51 21.73 16.32
N PRO A 298 -2.24 21.27 16.39
CA PRO A 298 -1.77 20.15 15.59
C PRO A 298 -2.64 18.88 15.76
N ALA A 299 -3.13 18.61 16.99
CA ALA A 299 -4.02 17.50 17.26
C ALA A 299 -5.40 17.65 16.58
N HIS A 300 -5.91 18.88 16.48
CA HIS A 300 -7.13 19.19 15.74
C HIS A 300 -6.95 18.98 14.24
N GLN A 301 -5.83 19.45 13.68
CA GLN A 301 -5.49 19.29 12.26
C GLN A 301 -5.33 17.81 11.90
N HIS A 302 -4.66 17.02 12.74
CA HIS A 302 -4.51 15.58 12.56
C HIS A 302 -5.85 14.84 12.55
N LEU A 303 -6.73 15.10 13.53
CA LEU A 303 -8.07 14.50 13.56
C LEU A 303 -8.88 14.86 12.32
N LEU A 304 -8.82 16.13 11.91
CA LEU A 304 -9.56 16.64 10.76
C LEU A 304 -9.06 15.99 9.46
N LEU A 305 -7.74 15.86 9.28
CA LEU A 305 -7.13 15.17 8.14
C LEU A 305 -7.61 13.71 8.06
N VAL A 306 -7.48 12.95 9.15
CA VAL A 306 -7.89 11.54 9.19
C VAL A 306 -9.38 11.38 8.89
N TRP A 307 -10.22 12.28 9.43
CA TRP A 307 -11.65 12.24 9.16
C TRP A 307 -12.00 12.59 7.70
N LEU A 308 -11.41 13.65 7.15
CA LEU A 308 -11.66 14.06 5.76
C LEU A 308 -11.21 12.99 4.76
N ARG A 309 -10.10 12.31 5.03
CA ARG A 309 -9.60 11.19 4.20
C ARG A 309 -10.48 9.95 4.28
N THR A 310 -10.89 9.56 5.49
CA THR A 310 -11.75 8.38 5.68
C THR A 310 -13.20 8.62 5.27
N GLY A 311 -13.62 9.90 5.15
CA GLY A 311 -14.96 10.32 4.77
C GLY A 311 -16.06 9.88 5.75
N SER A 312 -15.69 9.37 6.92
CA SER A 312 -16.60 8.64 7.81
C SER A 312 -16.17 8.76 9.26
N LYS A 313 -17.07 9.23 10.12
CA LYS A 313 -16.80 9.42 11.56
C LYS A 313 -16.48 8.10 12.28
N PRO A 314 -17.20 6.98 12.03
CA PRO A 314 -16.81 5.68 12.56
C PRO A 314 -15.44 5.19 12.09
N ARG A 315 -15.09 5.39 10.82
CA ARG A 315 -13.78 4.98 10.28
C ARG A 315 -12.64 5.83 10.86
N ALA A 316 -12.85 7.14 10.98
CA ALA A 316 -11.91 8.03 11.65
C ALA A 316 -11.72 7.67 13.13
N ALA A 317 -12.79 7.27 13.81
CA ALA A 317 -12.73 6.82 15.20
C ALA A 317 -11.86 5.57 15.35
N ALA A 318 -12.07 4.57 14.48
CA ALA A 318 -11.22 3.38 14.44
C ALA A 318 -9.76 3.72 14.13
N ALA A 319 -9.51 4.61 13.16
CA ALA A 319 -8.17 5.05 12.77
C ALA A 319 -7.42 5.79 13.89
N LEU A 320 -8.13 6.56 14.71
CA LEU A 320 -7.56 7.37 15.79
C LEU A 320 -7.56 6.67 17.15
N GLY A 321 -8.06 5.42 17.24
CA GLY A 321 -8.24 4.73 18.52
C GLY A 321 -9.25 5.42 19.46
N LEU A 322 -10.21 6.16 18.90
CA LEU A 322 -11.21 6.93 19.64
C LEU A 322 -12.59 6.29 19.54
N SER A 323 -13.49 6.64 20.48
CA SER A 323 -14.90 6.28 20.30
C SER A 323 -15.55 7.11 19.18
N PRO A 324 -16.53 6.57 18.43
CA PRO A 324 -17.32 7.35 17.46
C PRO A 324 -18.06 8.54 18.09
N GLY A 325 -18.37 8.46 19.40
CA GLY A 325 -18.94 9.59 20.16
C GLY A 325 -17.94 10.73 20.34
N THR A 326 -16.70 10.40 20.68
CA THR A 326 -15.60 11.36 20.84
C THR A 326 -15.29 12.07 19.54
N VAL A 327 -15.18 11.33 18.43
CA VAL A 327 -14.95 11.94 17.10
C VAL A 327 -16.10 12.87 16.72
N ARG A 328 -17.36 12.49 16.96
CA ARG A 328 -18.52 13.37 16.73
C ARG A 328 -18.49 14.64 17.59
N ALA A 329 -18.09 14.54 18.85
CA ALA A 329 -17.96 15.70 19.73
C ALA A 329 -16.85 16.64 19.25
N ARG A 330 -15.67 16.09 18.91
CA ARG A 330 -14.54 16.87 18.40
C ARG A 330 -14.83 17.52 17.05
N ILE A 331 -15.51 16.85 16.13
CA ILE A 331 -15.92 17.47 14.86
C ILE A 331 -16.90 18.63 15.09
N ARG A 332 -17.85 18.51 16.03
CA ARG A 332 -18.75 19.62 16.39
C ARG A 332 -18.01 20.80 17.02
N GLU A 333 -16.97 20.53 17.80
CA GLU A 333 -16.08 21.58 18.31
C GLU A 333 -15.34 22.27 17.15
N LEU A 334 -14.76 21.50 16.23
CA LEU A 334 -14.07 22.03 15.06
C LEU A 334 -14.97 22.88 14.17
N SER A 335 -16.24 22.47 13.97
CA SER A 335 -17.24 23.28 13.26
C SER A 335 -17.44 24.65 13.91
N ARG A 336 -17.45 24.73 15.25
CA ARG A 336 -17.56 25.99 15.99
C ARG A 336 -16.30 26.82 15.91
N LEU A 337 -15.12 26.19 16.03
CA LEU A 337 -13.83 26.87 15.96
C LEU A 337 -13.54 27.47 14.57
N LEU A 338 -14.00 26.79 13.52
CA LEU A 338 -13.82 27.20 12.13
C LEU A 338 -14.99 28.04 11.60
N ASP A 339 -16.05 28.21 12.39
CA ASP A 339 -17.32 28.85 11.99
C ASP A 339 -17.85 28.35 10.64
N ALA A 340 -17.78 27.03 10.42
CA ALA A 340 -18.07 26.42 9.11
C ALA A 340 -18.84 25.10 9.25
N ASP A 341 -19.74 24.84 8.29
CA ASP A 341 -20.40 23.53 8.18
C ASP A 341 -19.42 22.51 7.60
N LEU A 342 -18.85 21.69 8.48
CA LEU A 342 -17.92 20.62 8.09
C LEU A 342 -18.61 19.47 7.34
N GLU A 343 -19.94 19.42 7.26
CA GLU A 343 -20.63 18.49 6.38
C GLU A 343 -20.59 18.95 4.91
N ASP A 344 -20.50 20.26 4.65
CA ASP A 344 -20.46 20.85 3.32
C ASP A 344 -19.27 20.35 2.47
N ALA A 345 -19.56 19.95 1.23
CA ALA A 345 -18.56 19.36 0.34
C ALA A 345 -17.47 20.38 -0.09
N THR A 346 -17.85 21.65 -0.23
CA THR A 346 -16.94 22.76 -0.55
C THR A 346 -16.00 23.01 0.63
N VAL A 347 -16.55 23.13 1.84
CA VAL A 347 -15.77 23.32 3.07
C VAL A 347 -14.80 22.16 3.27
N ARG A 348 -15.25 20.91 3.08
CA ARG A 348 -14.37 19.73 3.15
C ARG A 348 -13.24 19.75 2.13
N ALA A 349 -13.55 20.12 0.89
CA ALA A 349 -12.54 20.19 -0.17
C ALA A 349 -11.50 21.27 0.11
N HIS A 350 -11.94 22.46 0.55
CA HIS A 350 -11.04 23.55 0.93
C HIS A 350 -10.22 23.19 2.17
N LEU A 351 -10.80 22.55 3.19
CA LEU A 351 -10.03 22.12 4.38
C LEU A 351 -8.99 21.07 4.05
N LEU A 352 -9.34 20.10 3.19
CA LEU A 352 -8.37 19.11 2.73
C LEU A 352 -7.24 19.78 1.94
N LEU A 353 -7.55 20.81 1.15
CA LEU A 353 -6.54 21.62 0.47
C LEU A 353 -5.68 22.43 1.45
N ALA A 354 -6.27 23.04 2.48
CA ALA A 354 -5.53 23.84 3.47
C ALA A 354 -4.56 22.97 4.29
N LEU A 355 -5.00 21.79 4.74
CA LEU A 355 -4.18 20.82 5.50
C LEU A 355 -2.98 20.28 4.71
N ARG A 356 -2.89 20.56 3.41
CA ARG A 356 -1.81 20.13 2.50
C ARG A 356 -0.86 21.26 2.10
N ALA A 357 -1.10 22.48 2.58
CA ALA A 357 -0.23 23.59 2.24
C ALA A 357 1.18 23.35 2.76
N PRO A 358 2.21 23.78 2.01
CA PRO A 358 3.58 23.74 2.51
C PRO A 358 3.68 24.56 3.79
N ALA A 359 4.55 24.12 4.71
CA ALA A 359 4.86 24.91 5.89
C ALA A 359 5.35 26.30 5.44
N PRO A 360 4.94 27.39 6.13
CA PRO A 360 5.43 28.70 5.78
C PRO A 360 6.96 28.72 5.98
N ASP A 361 7.71 28.88 4.88
CA ASP A 361 9.15 29.04 4.93
C ASP A 361 9.48 30.23 5.84
N ALA A 362 10.26 29.99 6.89
CA ALA A 362 10.77 31.04 7.77
C ALA A 362 11.80 31.95 7.06
N GLU A 363 12.17 31.64 5.81
CA GLU A 363 13.26 32.27 5.05
C GLU A 363 12.80 33.32 4.02
N GLY A 364 11.60 33.90 4.18
CA GLY A 364 11.16 35.09 3.43
C GLY A 364 11.43 36.43 4.13
N ALA A 365 11.93 36.41 5.36
CA ALA A 365 12.25 37.60 6.15
C ALA A 365 13.75 37.96 6.01
N GLY A 366 14.19 38.28 4.79
CA GLY A 366 15.59 38.63 4.59
C GLY A 366 15.98 38.87 3.14
N THR A 367 15.55 40.00 2.59
CA THR A 367 16.37 40.95 1.82
C THR A 367 15.45 42.02 1.25
N ASP A 368 15.22 43.07 2.02
CA ASP A 368 14.97 44.40 1.48
C ASP A 368 15.44 45.41 2.53
N SER A 369 16.74 45.66 2.51
CA SER A 369 17.30 46.84 3.15
C SER A 369 18.25 47.53 2.18
N VAL A 370 17.99 48.83 2.05
CA VAL A 370 18.78 49.88 1.41
C VAL A 370 18.50 50.05 -0.08
N HIS A 371 17.56 50.95 -0.41
CA HIS A 371 17.87 52.23 -1.07
C HIS A 371 16.91 53.31 -0.54
N SER A 372 17.42 54.20 0.30
CA SER A 372 16.76 55.44 0.69
C SER A 372 16.81 56.44 -0.47
N GLY A 373 15.65 56.97 -0.87
CA GLY A 373 15.58 58.11 -1.77
C GLY A 373 14.16 58.48 -2.21
N GLY A 374 13.53 59.44 -1.50
CA GLY A 374 12.64 60.43 -2.10
C GLY A 374 11.13 60.12 -2.23
N GLY A 375 10.37 60.63 -1.25
CA GLY A 375 9.08 61.33 -1.38
C GLY A 375 7.99 60.87 -2.37
N GLY A 376 6.79 60.60 -1.84
CA GLY A 376 5.53 60.83 -2.55
C GLY A 376 4.40 59.82 -2.30
N SER A 377 3.41 60.23 -1.50
CA SER A 377 1.98 59.90 -1.60
C SER A 377 1.53 58.45 -1.87
N GLY A 378 0.93 57.84 -0.84
CA GLY A 378 -0.29 57.03 -0.97
C GLY A 378 -0.11 55.55 -1.30
N ASP A 379 -0.04 54.70 -0.27
CA ASP A 379 -1.08 53.70 0.03
C ASP A 379 -0.73 53.06 1.39
N ARG A 380 -1.72 52.87 2.26
CA ARG A 380 -1.48 52.17 3.54
C ARG A 380 -1.33 50.67 3.24
N PRO A 381 -0.32 49.96 3.76
CA PRO A 381 -0.31 48.50 3.67
C PRO A 381 -1.57 47.97 4.36
N GLY A 382 -2.36 47.22 3.60
CA GLY A 382 -3.69 46.74 3.98
C GLY A 382 -3.72 46.08 5.35
N ALA A 383 -4.79 46.37 6.08
CA ALA A 383 -5.14 45.73 7.35
C ALA A 383 -4.99 44.20 7.27
N PRO A 384 -4.67 43.51 8.38
CA PRO A 384 -4.63 42.05 8.39
C PRO A 384 -5.99 41.53 7.94
N ALA A 385 -6.00 40.82 6.80
CA ALA A 385 -7.19 40.16 6.28
C ALA A 385 -7.84 39.37 7.42
N GLY A 386 -9.16 39.56 7.60
CA GLY A 386 -9.95 38.80 8.57
C GLY A 386 -9.78 37.29 8.38
N PRO A 387 -10.31 36.48 9.32
CA PRO A 387 -10.24 35.02 9.20
C PRO A 387 -10.72 34.58 7.80
N GLY A 388 -9.89 33.83 7.08
CA GLY A 388 -10.20 33.37 5.73
C GLY A 388 -11.48 32.55 5.77
N ARG A 389 -12.50 32.97 5.02
CA ARG A 389 -13.78 32.25 4.94
C ARG A 389 -13.59 30.93 4.21
N LEU A 390 -14.01 29.84 4.82
CA LEU A 390 -13.88 28.49 4.28
C LEU A 390 -14.82 28.21 3.11
N GLU A 391 -15.83 29.05 2.90
CA GLU A 391 -16.82 28.92 1.83
C GLU A 391 -16.26 29.40 0.48
N SER A 392 -15.28 30.31 0.50
CA SER A 392 -14.68 30.95 -0.67
C SER A 392 -13.16 30.76 -0.69
N LEU A 393 -12.64 30.22 -1.80
CA LEU A 393 -11.20 30.31 -2.04
C LEU A 393 -10.85 31.73 -2.46
N PRO A 394 -9.63 32.20 -2.18
CA PRO A 394 -9.10 33.40 -2.82
C PRO A 394 -9.22 33.26 -4.35
N ASP A 395 -9.75 34.28 -5.01
CA ASP A 395 -10.04 34.24 -6.46
C ASP A 395 -8.77 33.89 -7.26
N ASP A 396 -7.62 34.39 -6.84
CA ASP A 396 -6.31 34.17 -7.44
C ASP A 396 -5.76 32.73 -7.28
N LEU A 397 -6.35 31.90 -6.42
CA LEU A 397 -5.79 30.58 -6.11
C LEU A 397 -6.08 29.56 -7.22
N LEU A 398 -7.31 29.50 -7.73
CA LEU A 398 -7.71 28.55 -8.79
C LEU A 398 -7.71 29.17 -10.20
N ASP A 399 -7.57 30.49 -10.32
CA ASP A 399 -7.64 31.19 -11.60
C ASP A 399 -6.36 31.11 -12.43
N THR A 400 -5.34 30.41 -11.94
CA THR A 400 -4.12 30.16 -12.70
C THR A 400 -4.40 29.29 -13.94
N GLU A 401 -3.70 29.55 -15.02
CA GLU A 401 -3.81 28.75 -16.25
C GLU A 401 -3.52 27.28 -15.98
N ALA A 402 -2.55 27.00 -15.11
CA ALA A 402 -2.20 25.64 -14.72
C ALA A 402 -3.32 24.91 -13.96
N ALA A 403 -3.98 25.57 -13.01
CA ALA A 403 -5.14 25.01 -12.30
C ALA A 403 -6.32 24.79 -13.25
N ARG A 404 -6.57 25.72 -14.18
CA ARG A 404 -7.60 25.57 -15.22
C ARG A 404 -7.32 24.38 -16.15
N ASN A 405 -6.08 24.24 -16.63
CA ASN A 405 -5.68 23.12 -17.49
C ASN A 405 -5.78 21.77 -16.78
N TRP A 406 -5.40 21.72 -15.49
CA TRP A 406 -5.61 20.55 -14.65
C TRP A 406 -7.10 20.20 -14.55
N ALA A 407 -7.94 21.18 -14.24
CA ALA A 407 -9.37 20.98 -14.05
C ALA A 407 -10.05 20.52 -15.36
N VAL A 408 -9.71 21.13 -16.50
CA VAL A 408 -10.19 20.69 -17.83
C VAL A 408 -9.72 19.27 -18.14
N GLY A 409 -8.47 18.93 -17.82
CA GLY A 409 -7.96 17.57 -17.99
C GLY A 409 -8.68 16.54 -17.13
N LEU A 410 -9.21 16.93 -15.96
CA LEU A 410 -9.91 16.02 -15.04
C LEU A 410 -11.39 15.86 -15.38
N VAL A 411 -12.12 16.95 -15.66
CA VAL A 411 -13.59 16.92 -15.81
C VAL A 411 -14.10 17.39 -17.18
N GLY A 412 -13.21 17.81 -18.10
CA GLY A 412 -13.58 18.40 -19.38
C GLY A 412 -14.20 17.42 -20.39
N GLY A 413 -13.93 16.12 -20.26
CA GLY A 413 -14.51 15.07 -21.12
C GLY A 413 -15.91 14.61 -20.71
N LEU A 414 -16.40 15.02 -19.53
CA LEU A 414 -17.70 14.59 -19.03
C LEU A 414 -18.83 15.19 -19.87
N GLU A 415 -19.78 14.35 -20.28
CA GLU A 415 -21.01 14.81 -20.90
C GLU A 415 -21.75 15.80 -19.98
N PRO A 416 -22.43 16.83 -20.51
CA PRO A 416 -23.07 17.86 -19.70
C PRO A 416 -24.04 17.31 -18.65
N HIS A 417 -24.78 16.25 -18.98
CA HIS A 417 -25.74 15.65 -18.06
C HIS A 417 -25.07 14.89 -16.89
N LEU A 418 -23.95 14.20 -17.16
CA LEU A 418 -23.14 13.54 -16.15
C LEU A 418 -22.47 14.55 -15.23
N ARG A 419 -21.96 15.64 -15.81
CA ARG A 419 -21.37 16.76 -15.08
C ARG A 419 -22.37 17.41 -14.12
N ILE A 420 -23.58 17.73 -14.58
CA ILE A 420 -24.66 18.28 -13.73
C ILE A 420 -25.05 17.30 -12.62
N ALA A 421 -25.20 16.01 -12.96
CA ALA A 421 -25.56 14.98 -11.98
C ALA A 421 -24.47 14.81 -10.90
N LEU A 422 -23.21 14.79 -11.30
CA LEU A 422 -22.04 14.70 -10.41
C LEU A 422 -21.95 15.93 -9.51
N ALA A 423 -22.10 17.13 -10.06
CA ALA A 423 -22.10 18.38 -9.29
C ALA A 423 -23.24 18.41 -8.27
N CYS A 424 -24.47 18.06 -8.67
CA CYS A 424 -25.62 17.99 -7.77
C CYS A 424 -25.42 16.93 -6.66
N TRP A 425 -24.91 15.76 -7.01
CA TRP A 425 -24.62 14.70 -6.04
C TRP A 425 -23.54 15.11 -5.02
N LEU A 426 -22.50 15.82 -5.46
CA LEU A 426 -21.47 16.37 -4.57
C LEU A 426 -22.02 17.46 -3.64
N ARG A 427 -22.88 18.36 -4.13
CA ARG A 427 -23.60 19.34 -3.27
C ARG A 427 -24.43 18.66 -2.18
N HIS A 428 -25.03 17.51 -2.49
CA HIS A 428 -25.77 16.69 -1.52
C HIS A 428 -24.90 15.73 -0.70
N HIS A 429 -23.62 16.05 -0.52
CA HIS A 429 -22.67 15.29 0.29
C HIS A 429 -22.55 13.82 -0.12
N ALA A 430 -22.59 13.55 -1.43
CA ALA A 430 -22.58 12.22 -2.00
C ALA A 430 -23.79 11.34 -1.59
N ARG A 431 -24.91 11.95 -1.18
CA ARG A 431 -26.15 11.23 -0.87
C ARG A 431 -27.02 11.12 -2.12
N THR A 432 -27.19 9.89 -2.60
CA THR A 432 -27.94 9.60 -3.84
C THR A 432 -29.42 9.96 -3.74
N ALA A 433 -30.06 9.76 -2.59
CA ALA A 433 -31.49 10.02 -2.43
C ALA A 433 -31.89 11.50 -2.62
N PRO A 434 -31.30 12.47 -1.91
CA PRO A 434 -31.63 13.89 -2.09
C PRO A 434 -31.19 14.43 -3.46
N ALA A 435 -30.03 14.00 -3.97
CA ALA A 435 -29.57 14.38 -5.31
C ALA A 435 -30.52 13.88 -6.41
N ALA A 436 -30.97 12.62 -6.33
CA ALA A 436 -31.93 12.07 -7.29
C ALA A 436 -33.28 12.81 -7.26
N ALA A 437 -33.71 13.26 -6.07
CA ALA A 437 -34.92 14.05 -5.91
C ALA A 437 -34.78 15.44 -6.58
N GLU A 438 -33.68 16.16 -6.34
CA GLU A 438 -33.40 17.46 -6.98
C GLU A 438 -33.27 17.34 -8.51
N LEU A 439 -32.64 16.26 -8.98
CA LEU A 439 -32.47 15.97 -10.40
C LEU A 439 -33.74 15.41 -11.07
N HIS A 440 -34.82 15.15 -10.31
CA HIS A 440 -36.04 14.50 -10.79
C HIS A 440 -35.80 13.17 -11.54
N VAL A 441 -34.87 12.35 -11.04
CA VAL A 441 -34.54 11.02 -11.56
C VAL A 441 -34.75 9.93 -10.53
N HIS A 442 -34.84 8.68 -10.97
CA HIS A 442 -34.83 7.55 -10.06
C HIS A 442 -33.43 7.33 -9.47
N ARG A 443 -33.33 6.82 -8.23
CA ARG A 443 -32.06 6.56 -7.55
C ARG A 443 -31.14 5.63 -8.35
N THR A 444 -31.70 4.64 -9.03
CA THR A 444 -30.95 3.70 -9.88
C THR A 444 -30.40 4.38 -11.13
N THR A 445 -31.14 5.32 -11.72
CA THR A 445 -30.66 6.13 -12.85
C THR A 445 -29.47 6.98 -12.43
N LEU A 446 -29.57 7.68 -11.29
CA LEU A 446 -28.45 8.46 -10.77
C LEU A 446 -27.25 7.57 -10.44
N ALA A 447 -27.47 6.39 -9.85
CA ALA A 447 -26.38 5.44 -9.59
C ALA A 447 -25.67 5.01 -10.89
N GLY A 448 -26.42 4.71 -11.96
CA GLY A 448 -25.85 4.40 -13.27
C GLY A 448 -25.04 5.56 -13.87
N TRP A 449 -25.53 6.79 -13.74
CA TRP A 449 -24.78 7.98 -14.17
C TRP A 449 -23.50 8.19 -13.34
N LEU A 450 -23.53 7.95 -12.03
CA LEU A 450 -22.34 8.04 -11.19
C LEU A 450 -21.32 6.95 -11.50
N THR A 451 -21.76 5.73 -11.85
CA THR A 451 -20.86 4.69 -12.38
C THR A 451 -20.21 5.14 -13.68
N GLN A 452 -20.98 5.69 -14.62
CA GLN A 452 -20.41 6.25 -15.87
C GLN A 452 -19.43 7.39 -15.62
N CYS A 453 -19.70 8.26 -14.62
CA CYS A 453 -18.74 9.28 -14.19
C CYS A 453 -17.47 8.64 -13.66
N ALA A 454 -17.57 7.63 -12.79
CA ALA A 454 -16.41 6.93 -12.23
C ALA A 454 -15.56 6.26 -13.31
N ASP A 455 -16.20 5.60 -14.28
CA ASP A 455 -15.54 4.96 -15.42
C ASP A 455 -14.85 5.99 -16.32
N HIS A 456 -15.53 7.08 -16.66
CA HIS A 456 -14.97 8.14 -17.50
C HIS A 456 -13.78 8.85 -16.82
N LEU A 457 -13.89 9.11 -15.52
CA LEU A 457 -12.82 9.71 -14.73
C LEU A 457 -11.69 8.72 -14.43
N ALA A 458 -11.93 7.41 -14.60
CA ALA A 458 -11.09 6.33 -14.09
C ALA A 458 -10.76 6.50 -12.59
N ARG A 459 -11.75 6.90 -11.79
CA ARG A 459 -11.59 7.20 -10.35
C ARG A 459 -12.74 6.66 -9.50
N ASN A 460 -12.42 6.26 -8.27
CA ASN A 460 -13.42 5.80 -7.31
C ASN A 460 -14.13 6.97 -6.61
N LEU A 461 -15.37 7.27 -7.02
CA LEU A 461 -16.18 8.32 -6.40
C LEU A 461 -16.62 8.00 -4.95
N ALA A 462 -16.44 6.77 -4.46
CA ALA A 462 -16.67 6.43 -3.06
C ALA A 462 -15.58 7.02 -2.13
N ASP A 463 -14.44 7.42 -2.67
CA ASP A 463 -13.36 8.08 -1.93
C ASP A 463 -13.68 9.56 -1.67
N ALA A 464 -13.59 9.99 -0.41
CA ALA A 464 -13.86 11.37 -0.01
C ALA A 464 -12.86 12.37 -0.58
N THR A 465 -11.62 11.95 -0.77
CA THR A 465 -10.57 12.78 -1.34
C THR A 465 -10.74 12.99 -2.84
N VAL A 466 -11.03 11.92 -3.58
CA VAL A 466 -11.40 12.00 -5.01
C VAL A 466 -12.59 12.92 -5.19
N ARG A 467 -13.62 12.82 -4.34
CA ARG A 467 -14.76 13.74 -4.39
C ARG A 467 -14.38 15.19 -4.17
N ALA A 468 -13.45 15.47 -3.25
CA ALA A 468 -12.95 16.82 -3.02
C ALA A 468 -12.20 17.38 -4.24
N GLU A 469 -11.31 16.59 -4.86
CA GLU A 469 -10.58 17.00 -6.07
C GLU A 469 -11.53 17.25 -7.25
N VAL A 470 -12.47 16.33 -7.48
CA VAL A 470 -13.50 16.48 -8.53
C VAL A 470 -14.35 17.72 -8.26
N HIS A 471 -14.71 18.00 -7.01
CA HIS A 471 -15.45 19.22 -6.64
C HIS A 471 -14.67 20.49 -6.97
N LEU A 472 -13.38 20.53 -6.65
CA LEU A 472 -12.48 21.66 -6.98
C LEU A 472 -12.34 21.84 -8.49
N ALA A 473 -12.17 20.75 -9.25
CA ALA A 473 -12.08 20.81 -10.70
C ALA A 473 -13.39 21.29 -11.34
N LEU A 474 -14.55 20.79 -10.89
CA LEU A 474 -15.86 21.26 -11.35
C LEU A 474 -16.04 22.77 -11.09
N LYS A 475 -15.56 23.26 -9.95
CA LYS A 475 -15.59 24.69 -9.60
C LYS A 475 -14.66 25.53 -10.49
N ALA A 476 -13.44 25.04 -10.75
CA ALA A 476 -12.46 25.72 -11.59
C ALA A 476 -12.82 25.77 -13.08
N THR A 477 -13.57 24.79 -13.60
CA THR A 477 -14.04 24.79 -15.01
C THR A 477 -15.48 25.31 -15.17
N ARG A 478 -16.00 26.07 -14.21
CA ARG A 478 -17.41 26.49 -14.23
C ARG A 478 -17.63 27.56 -15.31
N ASN A 479 -18.00 27.12 -16.52
CA ASN A 479 -18.27 27.99 -17.67
C ASN A 479 -19.75 28.34 -17.86
N GLY A 480 -20.61 28.07 -16.86
CA GLY A 480 -22.06 28.30 -16.91
C GLY A 480 -22.81 27.64 -15.75
N PRO A 481 -24.15 27.67 -15.75
CA PRO A 481 -24.93 27.01 -14.71
C PRO A 481 -24.90 25.49 -14.92
N ASP A 482 -24.09 24.77 -14.12
CA ASP A 482 -24.28 23.35 -13.81
C ASP A 482 -25.58 23.18 -12.98
N ASP A 483 -26.69 23.66 -13.55
CA ASP A 483 -28.00 23.76 -12.94
C ASP A 483 -28.83 22.52 -13.31
N PRO A 484 -29.36 21.78 -12.32
CA PRO A 484 -30.34 20.72 -12.52
C PRO A 484 -31.51 21.08 -13.44
N THR A 485 -31.85 22.36 -13.61
CA THR A 485 -32.89 22.82 -14.54
C THR A 485 -32.49 22.72 -16.01
N ALA A 486 -31.20 22.70 -16.33
CA ALA A 486 -30.69 22.59 -17.69
C ALA A 486 -30.81 21.16 -18.27
N LEU A 487 -31.11 20.16 -17.42
CA LEU A 487 -31.36 18.81 -17.88
C LEU A 487 -32.70 18.73 -18.64
N PRO A 488 -32.76 18.03 -19.79
CA PRO A 488 -33.98 17.92 -20.58
C PRO A 488 -35.09 17.20 -19.82
N ARG A 489 -36.24 17.87 -19.65
CA ARG A 489 -37.41 17.37 -18.92
C ARG A 489 -38.56 17.06 -19.90
N ARG A 490 -39.24 15.93 -19.70
CA ARG A 490 -40.53 15.62 -20.35
C ARG A 490 -41.52 15.18 -19.26
N GLY A 491 -42.61 15.93 -19.07
CA GLY A 491 -43.64 15.60 -18.07
C GLY A 491 -43.15 15.56 -16.61
N GLY A 492 -42.19 16.42 -16.24
CA GLY A 492 -41.64 16.48 -14.87
C GLY A 492 -40.58 15.42 -14.53
N ARG A 493 -40.17 14.59 -15.50
CA ARG A 493 -39.06 13.63 -15.36
C ARG A 493 -37.94 13.92 -16.35
N THR A 494 -36.72 13.68 -15.90
CA THR A 494 -35.49 13.92 -16.66
C THR A 494 -35.12 12.69 -17.47
N TYR A 495 -34.89 12.85 -18.79
CA TYR A 495 -34.58 11.73 -19.70
C TYR A 495 -33.22 11.93 -20.38
N ARG A 496 -32.57 10.82 -20.77
CA ARG A 496 -31.37 10.84 -21.61
C ARG A 496 -31.72 11.44 -22.98
N ARG A 497 -30.94 12.41 -23.49
CA ARG A 497 -31.00 12.72 -24.94
C ARG A 497 -30.45 11.49 -25.66
N LEU A 498 -31.27 10.93 -26.55
CA LEU A 498 -30.87 9.87 -27.47
C LEU A 498 -29.74 10.35 -28.37
#